data_AF-A0A257TAF0-F1
#
_entry.id   AF-A0A257TAF0-F1
#
_cell.length_a   1.000
_cell.length_b   1.000
_cell.length_c   1.000
_cell.angle_alpha   90.00
_cell.angle_beta   90.00
_cell.angle_gamma   90.00
#
_symmetry.space_group_name_H-M   'P 1'
#
loop_
_entity.id
_entity.type
_entity.pdbx_description
1 polymer ?
#
loop_
_entity_poly.entity_id
_entity_poly.type
_entity_poly.pdbx_seq_one_letter_code
_entity_poly.pdbx_strand_id
1 'polypeptide(L)' 'MARRGTATADYDSPWKVALHKYLRWFLAFFFPQIDADIDWTRGYEALDKEFQQIIRRARLGKQV' A
#
# COMPACT_ATOMS: atom_id res chain seq x y z
N MET A 1 -37.11 -8.62 16.03
CA MET A 1 -36.56 -8.30 14.70
C MET A 1 -35.12 -7.84 14.88
N ALA A 2 -34.14 -8.74 14.70
CA ALA A 2 -32.72 -8.39 14.81
C ALA A 2 -32.23 -7.88 13.45
N ARG A 3 -31.71 -6.64 13.42
CA ARG A 3 -31.11 -6.03 12.23
C ARG A 3 -29.86 -6.84 11.86
N ARG A 4 -29.91 -7.55 10.73
CA ARG A 4 -28.72 -8.09 10.07
C ARG A 4 -27.85 -6.90 9.69
N GLY A 5 -26.81 -6.62 10.46
CA GLY A 5 -25.76 -5.70 10.05
C GLY A 5 -25.20 -6.24 8.74
N THR A 6 -25.33 -5.46 7.66
CA THR A 6 -24.62 -5.73 6.42
C THR A 6 -23.14 -5.72 6.75
N ALA A 7 -22.52 -6.90 6.84
CA ALA A 7 -21.07 -7.00 6.91
C ALA A 7 -20.55 -6.35 5.63
N THR A 8 -20.08 -5.11 5.74
CA THR A 8 -19.31 -4.43 4.70
C THR A 8 -18.13 -5.36 4.44
N ALA A 9 -18.20 -6.12 3.35
CA ALA A 9 -17.11 -7.00 2.97
C ALA A 9 -15.88 -6.11 2.78
N ASP A 10 -14.87 -6.38 3.60
CA ASP A 10 -13.63 -5.60 3.67
C ASP A 10 -12.77 -5.96 2.46
N TYR A 11 -13.18 -5.47 1.28
CA TYR A 11 -12.58 -5.79 -0.01
C TYR A 11 -11.19 -5.16 -0.19
N ASP A 12 -10.79 -4.24 0.69
CA ASP A 12 -9.46 -3.61 0.62
C ASP A 12 -8.37 -4.43 1.32
N SER A 13 -8.78 -5.31 2.25
CA SER A 13 -7.84 -6.14 2.99
C SER A 13 -7.04 -7.13 2.11
N PRO A 14 -7.63 -7.82 1.12
CA PRO A 14 -6.91 -8.84 0.34
C PRO A 14 -5.76 -8.29 -0.52
N TRP A 15 -5.97 -7.16 -1.19
CA TRP A 15 -4.93 -6.60 -2.07
C TRP A 15 -3.77 -6.00 -1.26
N LYS A 16 -4.04 -5.41 -0.09
CA LYS A 16 -2.99 -4.97 0.84
C LYS A 16 -2.14 -6.14 1.33
N VAL A 17 -2.79 -7.24 1.71
CA VAL A 17 -2.08 -8.47 2.14
C VAL A 17 -1.27 -9.06 0.98
N ALA A 18 -1.79 -9.05 -0.24
CA ALA A 18 -1.06 -9.51 -1.42
C ALA A 18 0.16 -8.62 -1.70
N LEU A 19 0.01 -7.29 -1.69
CA LEU A 19 1.14 -6.38 -1.82
C LEU A 19 2.17 -6.61 -0.72
N HIS A 20 1.74 -6.81 0.53
CA HIS A 20 2.67 -7.07 1.62
C HIS A 20 3.48 -8.37 1.45
N LYS A 21 2.93 -9.37 0.74
CA LYS A 21 3.63 -10.63 0.47
C LYS A 21 4.48 -10.59 -0.79
N TYR A 22 4.04 -9.82 -1.78
CA TYR A 22 4.59 -9.85 -3.13
C TYR A 22 5.22 -8.53 -3.56
N LEU A 23 5.47 -7.59 -2.64
CA LEU A 23 6.02 -6.26 -2.97
C LEU A 23 7.33 -6.37 -3.76
N ARG A 24 8.24 -7.23 -3.31
CA ARG A 24 9.51 -7.47 -4.00
C ARG A 24 9.30 -7.97 -5.42
N TRP A 25 8.49 -9.01 -5.60
CA TRP A 25 8.20 -9.56 -6.92
C TRP A 25 7.51 -8.55 -7.85
N PHE A 26 6.63 -7.73 -7.30
CA PHE A 26 5.98 -6.65 -8.01
C PHE A 26 7.00 -5.60 -8.48
N LEU A 27 7.89 -5.14 -7.59
CA LEU A 27 8.94 -4.18 -7.94
C LEU A 27 9.95 -4.78 -8.92
N ALA A 28 10.36 -6.03 -8.75
CA ALA A 28 11.25 -6.71 -9.69
C ALA A 28 10.65 -6.80 -11.10
N PHE A 29 9.32 -6.97 -11.23
CA PHE A 29 8.65 -7.09 -12.52
C PHE A 29 8.43 -5.73 -13.20
N PHE A 30 7.94 -4.73 -12.48
CA PHE A 30 7.57 -3.43 -13.07
C PHE A 30 8.69 -2.39 -12.98
N PHE A 31 9.56 -2.47 -11.97
CA PHE A 31 10.58 -1.49 -11.64
C PHE A 31 11.91 -2.16 -11.26
N PRO A 32 12.53 -2.92 -12.18
CA PRO A 32 13.71 -3.74 -11.88
C PRO A 32 14.91 -2.94 -11.35
N GLN A 33 15.05 -1.67 -11.77
CA GLN A 33 16.08 -0.77 -11.25
C GLN A 33 15.85 -0.44 -9.76
N ILE A 34 14.60 -0.13 -9.39
CA ILE A 34 14.24 0.18 -8.01
C ILE A 34 14.39 -1.06 -7.12
N ASP A 35 13.99 -2.24 -7.60
CA ASP A 35 14.16 -3.49 -6.86
C ASP A 35 15.63 -3.79 -6.53
N ALA A 36 16.54 -3.47 -7.45
CA ALA A 36 17.98 -3.67 -7.26
C ALA A 36 18.60 -2.68 -6.25
N ASP A 37 18.03 -1.48 -6.13
CA ASP A 37 18.48 -0.44 -5.18
C ASP A 37 17.98 -0.68 -3.75
N ILE A 38 16.98 -1.57 -3.56
CA ILE A 38 16.41 -1.87 -2.25
C ILE A 38 17.19 -3.01 -1.57
N ASP A 39 17.70 -2.74 -0.38
CA ASP A 39 18.27 -3.77 0.50
C ASP A 39 17.15 -4.59 1.18
N TRP A 40 16.77 -5.69 0.54
CA TRP A 40 15.76 -6.61 1.05
C TRP A 40 16.16 -7.38 2.32
N THR A 41 17.43 -7.37 2.72
CA THR A 41 17.90 -8.10 3.91
C THR A 41 17.47 -7.43 5.22
N ARG A 42 17.27 -6.11 5.18
CA ARG A 42 16.78 -5.32 6.32
C ARG A 42 15.27 -5.42 6.54
N GLY A 43 14.53 -6.00 5.59
CA GLY A 43 13.08 -5.94 5.54
C GLY A 43 12.59 -4.53 5.19
N TYR A 44 11.28 -4.39 4.99
CA TYR A 44 10.65 -3.10 4.75
C TYR A 44 9.46 -2.93 5.70
N GLU A 45 9.18 -1.69 6.09
CA GLU A 45 8.03 -1.34 6.91
C GLU A 45 7.00 -0.61 6.05
N ALA A 46 5.75 -1.07 6.09
CA ALA A 46 4.66 -0.42 5.38
C ALA A 46 4.19 0.82 6.14
N LEU A 47 4.58 2.00 5.64
CA LEU A 47 4.20 3.30 6.21
C LEU A 47 2.78 3.72 5.75
N ASP A 48 1.79 2.83 5.82
CA ASP A 48 0.43 3.06 5.27
C ASP A 48 -0.19 4.36 5.83
N LYS A 49 0.01 4.64 7.13
CA LYS A 49 -0.50 5.86 7.80
C LYS A 49 0.17 7.15 7.30
N GLU A 50 1.48 7.13 7.09
CA GLU A 50 2.23 8.28 6.62
C GLU A 50 2.04 8.48 5.12
N PHE A 51 1.88 7.40 4.36
CA PHE A 51 1.60 7.45 2.93
C PHE A 51 0.25 8.13 2.64
N GLN A 52 -0.79 7.86 3.44
CA GLN A 52 -2.07 8.56 3.33
C GLN A 52 -1.92 10.07 3.58
N GLN A 53 -1.05 10.49 4.51
CA GLN A 53 -0.75 11.90 4.74
C GLN A 53 0.01 12.53 3.57
N ILE A 54 0.97 11.80 2.98
CA ILE A 54 1.73 12.25 1.81
C ILE A 54 0.82 12.37 0.58
N ILE A 55 -0.05 11.40 0.29
CA ILE A 55 -1.04 11.50 -0.81
C ILE A 55 -1.95 12.72 -0.59
N ARG A 56 -2.42 12.94 0.64
CA ARG A 56 -3.26 14.10 0.95
C ARG A 56 -2.53 15.42 0.71
N ARG A 57 -1.23 15.50 1.05
CA ARG A 57 -0.37 16.64 0.75
C ARG A 57 -0.05 16.80 -0.74
N ALA A 58 0.19 15.70 -1.46
CA ALA A 58 0.43 15.71 -2.91
C ALA A 58 -0.81 16.16 -3.70
N ARG A 59 -2.01 15.79 -3.22
CA ARG A 59 -3.30 16.28 -3.75
C ARG A 59 -3.55 17.76 -3.42
N LEU A 60 -2.92 18.27 -2.37
CA LEU A 60 -2.87 19.70 -2.01
C LEU A 60 -1.65 20.41 -2.62
N GLY A 61 -1.10 19.89 -3.72
CA GLY A 61 -0.04 20.52 -4.49
C GLY A 61 -0.55 21.67 -5.36
N LYS A 62 -0.27 22.90 -4.91
CA LYS A 62 -0.17 24.17 -5.66
C LYS A 62 -1.46 24.69 -6.32
N GLN A 63 -2.26 25.44 -5.56
CA GLN A 63 -2.67 26.75 -6.08
C GLN A 63 -1.58 27.74 -5.70
N VAL A 64 -0.72 28.05 -6.66
CA VAL A 64 0.01 29.32 -6.71
C VAL A 64 -0.57 30.08 -7.89
#